data_AF-A0A183CY96-F1
#
_entry.id   AF-A0A183CY96-F1
#
_cell.length_a   1.000
_cell.length_b   1.000
_cell.length_c   1.000
_cell.angle_alpha   90.00
_cell.angle_beta   90.00
_cell.angle_gamma   90.00
#
_symmetry.space_group_name_H-M   'P 1'
#
loop_
_entity.id
_entity.type
_entity.pdbx_description
1 polymer ?
#
loop_
_entity_poly.entity_id
_entity_poly.type
_entity_poly.pdbx_seq_one_letter_code
_entity_poly.pdbx_strand_id
1 'polypeptide(L)' 'LQEYNCNGTTVDHPEYGEVIQLTGDQRQHIKDFLCRVGIVKEENCKIHGF' A
#
# COMPACT_ATOMS: atom_id res chain seq x y z
N LEU A 1 17.79 3.10 7.49
CA LEU A 1 16.46 2.45 7.37
C LEU A 1 15.52 3.45 6.70
N GLN A 2 15.55 3.51 5.37
CA GLN A 2 14.66 4.36 4.58
C GLN A 2 14.23 3.48 3.40
N GLU A 3 13.37 2.51 3.69
CA GLU A 3 13.22 1.32 2.82
C GLU A 3 12.49 1.61 1.50
N TYR A 4 11.84 2.78 1.34
CA TYR A 4 11.02 3.03 0.13
C TYR A 4 11.09 4.47 -0.42
N ASN A 5 11.71 5.42 0.30
CA ASN A 5 11.80 6.85 -0.10
C ASN A 5 10.46 7.48 -0.53
N CYS A 6 9.35 7.06 0.08
CA CYS A 6 8.02 7.62 -0.17
C CYS A 6 7.58 8.52 0.99
N ASN A 7 6.79 9.55 0.67
CA ASN A 7 5.93 10.19 1.67
C ASN A 7 4.59 9.44 1.73
N GLY A 8 3.91 9.52 2.88
CA GLY A 8 2.61 8.91 3.09
C GLY A 8 1.67 9.80 3.90
N THR A 9 0.37 9.70 3.61
CA THR A 9 -0.70 10.34 4.39
C THR A 9 -1.85 9.36 4.58
N THR A 10 -2.56 9.47 5.70
CA THR A 10 -3.87 8.84 5.86
C THR A 10 -4.95 9.78 5.34
N VAL A 11 -5.97 9.22 4.69
CA VAL A 11 -7.11 9.94 4.12
C VAL A 11 -8.37 9.14 4.41
N ASP A 12 -9.46 9.81 4.75
CA ASP A 12 -10.76 9.15 4.91
C ASP A 12 -11.47 9.03 3.56
N HIS A 13 -11.76 7.80 3.13
CA HIS A 13 -12.45 7.51 1.88
C HIS A 13 -13.91 7.12 2.15
N PRO A 14 -14.89 7.75 1.47
CA PRO A 14 -16.31 7.55 1.77
C PRO A 14 -16.81 6.10 1.61
N GLU A 15 -16.15 5.29 0.77
CA GLU A 15 -16.49 3.87 0.58
C GLU A 15 -15.60 2.91 1.38
N TYR A 16 -14.32 3.25 1.59
CA TYR A 16 -13.30 2.32 2.10
C TYR A 16 -12.83 2.65 3.52
N GLY A 17 -13.31 3.76 4.09
CA GLY A 17 -12.84 4.29 5.37
C GLY A 17 -11.43 4.87 5.27
N GLU A 18 -10.67 4.76 6.35
CA GLU A 18 -9.29 5.26 6.41
C GLU A 18 -8.37 4.47 5.47
N VAL A 19 -7.75 5.18 4.53
CA VAL A 19 -6.80 4.64 3.54
C VAL A 19 -5.44 5.33 3.65
N ILE A 20 -4.37 4.59 3.38
CA ILE A 20 -3.00 5.13 3.30
C ILE A 20 -2.69 5.45 1.84
N GLN A 21 -2.37 6.71 1.55
CA GLN A 21 -1.83 7.14 0.26
C GLN A 21 -0.32 7.31 0.36
N LEU A 22 0.41 6.76 -0.63
CA LEU A 22 1.86 6.87 -0.75
C LEU A 22 2.21 7.62 -2.04
N THR A 23 3.28 8.42 -2.01
CA THR A 23 3.76 9.15 -3.19
C THR A 23 4.66 8.29 -4.08
N GLY A 24 4.48 8.39 -5.39
CA GLY A 24 5.26 7.64 -6.40
C GLY A 24 4.66 6.27 -6.70
N ASP A 25 5.16 5.61 -7.75
CA ASP A 25 4.74 4.25 -8.08
C ASP A 25 5.64 3.22 -7.41
N GLN A 26 5.12 2.63 -6.34
CA GLN A 26 5.81 1.61 -5.54
C GLN A 26 4.90 0.40 -5.32
N ARG A 27 3.93 0.18 -6.23
CA ARG A 27 2.85 -0.80 -6.05
C ARG A 27 3.36 -2.22 -5.75
N GLN A 28 4.46 -2.61 -6.39
CA GLN A 28 5.08 -3.93 -6.18
C GLN A 28 5.74 -4.02 -4.79
N HIS A 29 6.54 -3.03 -4.41
CA HIS A 29 7.20 -2.99 -3.11
C HIS A 29 6.21 -2.96 -1.95
N ILE A 30 5.09 -2.23 -2.09
CA ILE A 30 4.04 -2.16 -1.08
C ILE A 30 3.33 -3.51 -0.94
N LYS A 31 2.98 -4.17 -2.06
CA LYS A 31 2.41 -5.53 -2.02
C LYS A 31 3.33 -6.48 -1.26
N ASP A 32 4.62 -6.50 -1.62
CA ASP A 32 5.59 -7.41 -1.03
C ASP A 32 5.77 -7.14 0.46
N PHE A 33 5.81 -5.85 0.85
CA PHE A 33 5.87 -5.45 2.25
C PHE A 33 4.65 -5.92 3.04
N LEU A 34 3.43 -5.63 2.56
CA LEU A 34 2.17 -5.98 3.24
C LEU A 34 1.99 -7.50 3.39
N CYS A 35 2.41 -8.28 2.39
CA CYS A 35 2.42 -9.73 2.46
C CYS A 35 3.47 -10.24 3.46
N ARG A 36 4.69 -9.67 3.43
CA ARG A 36 5.80 -10.04 4.33
C ARG A 36 5.47 -9.80 5.80
N VAL A 37 4.80 -8.70 6.13
CA VAL A 37 4.39 -8.41 7.52
C VAL A 37 3.10 -9.12 7.93
N GLY A 38 2.44 -9.82 7.00
CA GLY A 38 1.23 -10.60 7.28
C GLY A 38 -0.05 -9.77 7.42
N ILE A 39 -0.07 -8.52 6.97
CA ILE A 39 -1.28 -7.67 6.98
C ILE A 39 -2.28 -8.16 5.92
N VAL A 40 -1.78 -8.62 4.77
CA VAL A 40 -2.61 -9.12 3.68
C VAL A 40 -2.06 -10.45 3.17
N LYS A 41 -2.95 -11.35 2.75
CA LYS A 41 -2.56 -12.54 1.99
C LYS A 41 -2.37 -12.16 0.53
N GLU A 42 -1.45 -12.84 -0.15
CA GLU A 42 -1.15 -12.55 -1.55
C GLU A 42 -2.39 -12.64 -2.47
N GLU A 43 -3.28 -13.60 -2.22
CA GLU A 43 -4.55 -13.78 -2.95
C GLU A 43 -5.51 -12.58 -2.82
N ASN A 44 -5.44 -11.87 -1.69
CA ASN A 44 -6.29 -10.74 -1.34
C ASN A 44 -5.66 -9.40 -1.71
N CYS A 45 -4.37 -9.36 -2.05
CA CYS A 45 -3.72 -8.13 -2.50
C CYS A 45 -3.98 -7.91 -3.99
N LYS A 46 -4.81 -6.91 -4.32
CA LYS A 46 -5.12 -6.53 -5.70
C LYS A 46 -4.33 -5.29 -6.07
N ILE A 47 -3.47 -5.42 -7.08
CA ILE A 47 -2.77 -4.29 -7.69
C ILE A 47 -3.63 -3.79 -8.85
N HIS A 48 -4.13 -2.56 -8.74
CA HIS A 48 -4.86 -1.88 -9.80
C HIS A 48 -3.94 -0.85 -10.45
N GLY A 49 -3.65 -1.01 -11.74
CA GLY A 49 -2.82 -0.08 -12.50
C GLY A 49 -2.67 -0.53 -13.95
N PHE A 50 -2.29 0.41 -14.81
CA PHE A 50 -1.71 0.13 -16.14
C PHE A 50 -0.19 -0.05 -16.01
#